data_AF-A0A7V4FYK0-F1
#
_entry.id   AF-A0A7V4FYK0-F1
#
_cell.length_a   1.000
_cell.length_b   1.000
_cell.length_c   1.000
_cell.angle_alpha   90.00
_cell.angle_beta   90.00
_cell.angle_gamma   90.00
#
_symmetry.space_group_name_H-M   'P 1'
#
loop_
_entity.id
_entity.type
_entity.pdbx_description
1 polymer ?
#
loop_
_entity_poly.entity_id
_entity_poly.type
_entity_poly.pdbx_seq_one_letter_code
_entity_poly.pdbx_strand_id
1 'polypeptide(L)'
;MKTPHRIFPFAVSLFCIFALVAPAAHAAKGGKGGDTISKVVEVNKQALANLKAGKFDAARDALWNAIVTLNDAGLAEHEISARTRVHLAAVYMTGFRDRNKAIRQFVMALKINPNIKITPHIETPELVEAMDAARVQIGLAAAGKKDAVDGAAPAPAPAVEPAAEVAAPTSRKARKTVDDEEPSPPSKVKEPLFCPLALEVPPQEDIMVRCVT
;
A
#
# COMPACT_ATOMS: atom_id res chain seq x y z
N MET A 1 99.07 -5.22 -0.90
CA MET A 1 98.68 -4.01 -0.15
C MET A 1 97.20 -4.09 0.17
N LYS A 2 96.86 -3.94 1.46
CA LYS A 2 95.60 -3.44 2.06
C LYS A 2 94.22 -3.94 1.52
N THR A 3 93.56 -4.78 2.31
CA THR A 3 92.08 -4.85 2.48
C THR A 3 91.58 -3.51 3.14
N PRO A 4 90.28 -3.10 3.14
CA PRO A 4 89.15 -3.95 3.54
C PRO A 4 87.70 -3.66 3.06
N HIS A 5 86.90 -4.73 3.19
CA HIS A 5 85.50 -4.85 3.66
C HIS A 5 84.53 -3.66 3.66
N ARG A 6 83.35 -3.89 3.05
CA ARG A 6 81.98 -3.73 3.61
C ARG A 6 81.10 -4.77 2.85
N ILE A 7 80.50 -5.84 3.38
CA ILE A 7 79.63 -6.15 4.55
C ILE A 7 78.26 -5.44 4.53
N PHE A 8 77.24 -6.22 4.07
CA PHE A 8 75.82 -6.34 4.47
C PHE A 8 74.85 -5.15 4.26
N PRO A 9 73.49 -5.34 4.27
CA PRO A 9 72.65 -6.53 3.99
C PRO A 9 71.39 -6.28 3.12
N PHE A 10 70.70 -7.38 2.78
CA PHE A 10 69.23 -7.54 2.76
C PHE A 10 68.39 -6.30 3.10
N ALA A 11 67.39 -5.99 2.27
CA ALA A 11 65.99 -5.87 2.73
C ALA A 11 65.01 -5.50 1.61
N VAL A 12 64.09 -6.44 1.37
CA VAL A 12 62.66 -6.19 1.16
C VAL A 12 62.26 -5.38 -0.07
N SER A 13 62.08 -6.14 -1.15
CA SER A 13 60.98 -5.97 -2.09
C SER A 13 59.67 -5.70 -1.34
N LEU A 14 59.16 -4.47 -1.41
CA LEU A 14 57.76 -4.17 -1.21
C LEU A 14 57.25 -3.49 -2.48
N PHE A 15 56.74 -4.33 -3.38
CA PHE A 15 56.03 -3.94 -4.58
C PHE A 15 54.84 -3.07 -4.14
N CYS A 16 54.89 -1.77 -4.47
CA CYS A 16 53.76 -0.86 -4.32
C CYS A 16 52.62 -1.32 -5.25
N ILE A 17 51.81 -2.27 -4.77
CA ILE A 17 50.49 -2.51 -5.33
C ILE A 17 49.65 -1.31 -4.92
N PHE A 18 49.67 -0.28 -5.75
CA PHE A 18 48.66 0.77 -5.75
C PHE A 18 47.34 0.06 -6.07
N ALA A 19 46.61 -0.34 -5.04
CA ALA A 19 45.23 -0.76 -5.15
C ALA A 19 44.45 0.45 -5.66
N LEU A 20 44.25 0.47 -6.98
CA LEU A 20 43.35 1.38 -7.66
C LEU A 20 41.94 1.06 -7.14
N VAL A 21 41.56 1.71 -6.05
CA VAL A 21 40.17 1.75 -5.59
C VAL A 21 39.41 2.56 -6.62
N ALA A 22 38.98 1.89 -7.68
CA ALA A 22 38.02 2.44 -8.60
C ALA A 22 36.71 2.65 -7.83
N PRO A 23 36.16 3.88 -7.76
CA PRO A 23 34.78 4.02 -7.34
C PRO A 23 33.95 3.21 -8.32
N ALA A 24 33.25 2.19 -7.81
CA ALA A 24 32.21 1.49 -8.54
C ALA A 24 31.15 2.53 -8.90
N ALA A 25 31.33 3.16 -10.06
CA ALA A 25 30.30 3.93 -10.71
C ALA A 25 29.11 2.99 -10.83
N HIS A 26 28.10 3.25 -10.01
CA HIS A 26 26.79 2.66 -10.18
C HIS A 26 26.28 3.16 -11.52
N ALA A 27 26.63 2.42 -12.58
CA ALA A 27 26.04 2.59 -13.88
C ALA A 27 24.54 2.39 -13.68
N ALA A 28 23.82 3.51 -13.65
CA ALA A 28 22.37 3.54 -13.63
C ALA A 28 21.89 2.70 -14.81
N LYS A 29 21.36 1.51 -14.49
CA LYS A 29 20.75 0.59 -15.45
C LYS A 29 19.40 1.20 -15.87
N GLY A 30 19.46 2.27 -16.66
CA GLY A 30 18.31 3.02 -17.18
C GLY A 30 17.57 2.32 -18.31
N GLY A 31 17.43 0.99 -18.26
CA GLY A 31 16.86 0.22 -19.39
C GLY A 31 15.54 -0.49 -19.11
N LYS A 32 15.01 -0.43 -17.88
CA LYS A 32 13.74 -1.10 -17.54
C LYS A 32 12.94 -0.34 -16.48
N GLY A 33 13.62 0.25 -15.49
CA GLY A 33 12.97 1.07 -14.48
C GLY A 33 12.33 2.33 -15.06
N GLY A 34 13.03 3.04 -15.95
CA GLY A 34 12.52 4.25 -16.61
C GLY A 34 11.24 4.01 -17.41
N ASP A 35 11.20 2.95 -18.22
CA ASP A 35 10.00 2.59 -18.99
C ASP A 35 8.83 2.20 -18.10
N THR A 36 9.08 1.44 -17.02
CA THR A 36 8.04 1.11 -16.02
C THR A 36 7.50 2.38 -15.36
N ILE A 37 8.37 3.32 -14.97
CA ILE A 37 7.96 4.60 -14.37
C ILE A 37 7.07 5.37 -15.35
N SER A 38 7.48 5.54 -16.61
CA SER A 38 6.68 6.24 -17.63
C SER A 38 5.31 5.59 -17.84
N LYS A 39 5.25 4.26 -17.91
CA LYS A 39 3.98 3.52 -18.03
C LYS A 39 3.07 3.76 -16.83
N VAL A 40 3.61 3.69 -15.62
CA VAL A 40 2.85 3.92 -14.38
C VAL A 40 2.38 5.36 -14.25
N VAL A 41 3.15 6.34 -14.72
CA VAL A 41 2.71 7.74 -14.80
C VAL A 41 1.47 7.86 -15.68
N GLU A 42 1.45 7.22 -16.85
CA GLU A 42 0.26 7.21 -17.71
C GLU A 42 -0.93 6.49 -17.07
N VAL A 43 -0.70 5.34 -16.39
CA VAL A 43 -1.75 4.65 -15.63
C VAL A 43 -2.31 5.54 -14.53
N ASN A 44 -1.48 6.30 -13.82
CA ASN A 44 -1.93 7.24 -12.79
C ASN A 44 -2.82 8.34 -13.38
N LYS A 45 -2.42 8.93 -14.51
CA LYS A 45 -3.25 9.92 -15.23
C LYS A 45 -4.59 9.32 -15.66
N GLN A 46 -4.56 8.13 -16.26
CA GLN A 46 -5.77 7.43 -16.70
C GLN A 46 -6.69 7.07 -15.53
N ALA A 47 -6.14 6.62 -14.40
CA ALA A 47 -6.91 6.31 -13.21
C ALA A 47 -7.61 7.54 -12.64
N LEU A 48 -6.97 8.71 -12.68
CA LEU A 48 -7.61 9.98 -12.31
C LEU A 48 -8.72 10.38 -13.29
N ALA A 49 -8.56 10.10 -14.58
CA ALA A 49 -9.62 10.31 -15.56
C ALA A 49 -10.80 9.36 -15.29
N ASN A 50 -10.53 8.08 -15.01
CA ASN A 50 -11.55 7.09 -14.63
C ASN A 50 -12.27 7.47 -13.35
N LEU A 51 -11.54 7.97 -12.35
CA LEU A 51 -12.09 8.48 -11.10
C LEU A 51 -13.10 9.61 -11.36
N LYS A 52 -12.74 10.60 -12.18
CA LYS A 52 -13.63 11.69 -12.59
C LYS A 52 -14.84 11.20 -13.38
N ALA A 53 -14.68 10.13 -14.14
CA ALA A 53 -15.75 9.51 -14.92
C ALA A 53 -16.63 8.54 -14.11
N GLY A 54 -16.42 8.39 -12.80
CA GLY A 54 -17.17 7.46 -11.94
C GLY A 54 -16.82 5.98 -12.17
N LYS A 55 -15.75 5.68 -12.92
CA LYS A 55 -15.28 4.33 -13.23
C LYS A 55 -14.34 3.83 -12.12
N PHE A 56 -14.87 3.66 -10.91
CA PHE A 56 -14.08 3.40 -9.71
C PHE A 56 -13.38 2.03 -9.71
N ASP A 57 -14.05 0.96 -10.15
CA ASP A 57 -13.44 -0.37 -10.26
C ASP A 57 -12.27 -0.37 -11.25
N ALA A 58 -12.47 0.20 -12.45
CA ALA A 58 -11.40 0.30 -13.44
C ALA A 58 -10.21 1.13 -12.93
N ALA A 59 -10.46 2.22 -12.20
CA ALA A 59 -9.40 3.01 -11.58
C ALA A 59 -8.64 2.21 -10.50
N ARG A 60 -9.37 1.50 -9.63
CA ARG A 60 -8.79 0.66 -8.57
C ARG A 60 -7.88 -0.41 -9.16
N ASP A 61 -8.40 -1.17 -10.13
CA ASP A 61 -7.69 -2.31 -10.70
C ASP A 61 -6.45 -1.87 -11.48
N ALA A 62 -6.55 -0.77 -12.24
CA ALA A 62 -5.41 -0.19 -12.94
C ALA A 62 -4.29 0.26 -11.98
N LEU A 63 -4.64 0.96 -10.90
CA LEU A 63 -3.68 1.43 -9.90
C LEU A 63 -3.07 0.27 -9.09
N TRP A 64 -3.86 -0.76 -8.77
CA TRP A 64 -3.35 -1.93 -8.06
C TRP A 64 -2.35 -2.70 -8.94
N ASN A 65 -2.69 -2.95 -10.21
CA ASN A 65 -1.77 -3.59 -11.17
C ASN A 65 -0.50 -2.75 -11.39
N ALA A 66 -0.60 -1.42 -11.38
CA ALA A 66 0.57 -0.55 -11.45
C ALA A 66 1.49 -0.72 -10.23
N ILE A 67 0.95 -0.83 -9.01
CA ILE A 67 1.74 -1.10 -7.81
C ILE A 67 2.44 -2.46 -7.91
N VAL A 68 1.75 -3.50 -8.38
CA VAL A 68 2.37 -4.82 -8.60
C VAL A 68 3.53 -4.71 -9.59
N THR A 69 3.32 -4.02 -10.71
CA THR A 69 4.35 -3.80 -11.73
C THR A 69 5.56 -3.03 -11.18
N LEU A 70 5.34 -2.05 -10.31
CA LEU A 70 6.42 -1.33 -9.63
C LEU A 70 7.20 -2.25 -8.68
N ASN A 71 6.51 -3.09 -7.91
CA ASN A 71 7.14 -4.03 -7.00
C ASN A 71 8.01 -5.04 -7.75
N ASP A 72 7.49 -5.62 -8.84
CA ASP A 72 8.21 -6.57 -9.69
C ASP A 72 9.44 -5.95 -10.37
N ALA A 73 9.40 -4.64 -10.59
CA ALA A 73 10.52 -3.86 -11.13
C ALA A 73 11.54 -3.40 -10.06
N GLY A 74 11.33 -3.74 -8.77
CA GLY A 74 12.16 -3.27 -7.67
C GLY A 74 11.98 -1.78 -7.34
N LEU A 75 10.85 -1.19 -7.72
CA LEU A 75 10.50 0.23 -7.56
C LEU A 75 9.44 0.44 -6.46
N ALA A 76 9.28 -0.51 -5.54
CA ALA A 76 8.30 -0.46 -4.46
C ALA A 76 8.45 0.79 -3.56
N GLU A 77 9.69 1.18 -3.29
CA GLU A 77 10.09 2.33 -2.46
C GLU A 77 10.32 3.61 -3.28
N HIS A 78 10.00 3.60 -4.58
CA HIS A 78 10.15 4.78 -5.43
C HIS A 78 9.01 5.78 -5.18
N GLU A 79 9.28 7.07 -5.37
CA GLU A 79 8.25 8.13 -5.18
C GLU A 79 6.99 7.90 -6.02
N ILE A 80 7.14 7.29 -7.20
CA ILE A 80 6.00 6.94 -8.06
C ILE A 80 5.07 5.90 -7.40
N SER A 81 5.59 4.97 -6.59
CA SER A 81 4.80 4.02 -5.82
C SER A 81 3.99 4.75 -4.75
N ALA A 82 4.62 5.67 -4.01
CA ALA A 82 3.94 6.50 -3.03
C ALA A 82 2.78 7.31 -3.67
N ARG A 83 3.03 7.93 -4.83
CA ARG A 83 2.02 8.68 -5.57
C ARG A 83 0.87 7.81 -6.07
N THR A 84 1.17 6.62 -6.59
CA THR A 84 0.17 5.64 -7.03
C THR A 84 -0.73 5.21 -5.87
N ARG A 85 -0.17 5.01 -4.68
CA ARG A 85 -0.91 4.69 -3.45
C ARG A 85 -1.82 5.84 -2.99
N VAL A 86 -1.39 7.10 -3.11
CA VAL A 86 -2.23 8.27 -2.84
C VAL A 86 -3.44 8.32 -3.79
N HIS A 87 -3.24 8.03 -5.07
CA HIS A 87 -4.36 7.95 -6.03
C HIS A 87 -5.30 6.80 -5.71
N LEU A 88 -4.77 5.65 -5.30
CA LEU A 88 -5.58 4.50 -4.91
C LEU A 88 -6.39 4.79 -3.64
N ALA A 89 -5.83 5.53 -2.68
CA ALA A 89 -6.56 6.00 -1.51
C ALA A 89 -7.75 6.89 -1.90
N ALA A 90 -7.56 7.80 -2.85
CA ALA A 90 -8.64 8.65 -3.36
C ALA A 90 -9.76 7.82 -4.00
N VAL A 91 -9.43 6.78 -4.78
CA VAL A 91 -10.42 5.87 -5.37
C VAL A 91 -11.20 5.11 -4.29
N TYR A 92 -10.53 4.58 -3.25
CA TYR A 92 -11.22 3.91 -2.14
C TYR A 92 -12.15 4.83 -1.38
N MET A 93 -11.74 6.06 -1.13
CA MET A 93 -12.56 7.03 -0.41
C MET A 93 -13.79 7.43 -1.23
N THR A 94 -13.58 7.87 -2.46
CA THR A 94 -14.64 8.47 -3.28
C THR A 94 -15.59 7.44 -3.88
N GLY A 95 -15.05 6.34 -4.43
CA GLY A 95 -15.82 5.35 -5.17
C GLY A 95 -16.43 4.26 -4.31
N PHE A 96 -15.70 3.84 -3.27
CA PHE A 96 -16.09 2.70 -2.43
C PHE A 96 -16.49 3.12 -1.01
N ARG A 97 -16.34 4.41 -0.65
CA ARG A 97 -16.56 4.94 0.71
C ARG A 97 -15.83 4.14 1.79
N ASP A 98 -14.70 3.55 1.43
CA ASP A 98 -13.91 2.68 2.30
C ASP A 98 -12.74 3.47 2.89
N ARG A 99 -13.06 4.23 3.95
CA ARG A 99 -12.08 5.06 4.68
C ARG A 99 -10.93 4.24 5.24
N ASN A 100 -11.20 3.02 5.72
CA ASN A 100 -10.18 2.15 6.31
C ASN A 100 -9.14 1.71 5.27
N LYS A 101 -9.59 1.31 4.07
CA LYS A 101 -8.66 1.01 2.97
C LYS A 101 -7.90 2.23 2.51
N ALA A 102 -8.56 3.40 2.40
CA ALA A 102 -7.87 4.64 2.04
C ALA A 102 -6.74 4.98 3.02
N ILE A 103 -6.99 4.90 4.33
CA ILE A 103 -5.98 5.12 5.37
C ILE A 103 -4.81 4.13 5.24
N ARG A 104 -5.08 2.83 5.03
CA ARG A 104 -4.01 1.83 4.83
C ARG A 104 -3.13 2.17 3.63
N GLN A 105 -3.72 2.65 2.53
CA GLN A 105 -2.96 3.09 1.35
C GLN A 105 -2.11 4.33 1.67
N PHE A 106 -2.65 5.30 2.41
CA PHE A 106 -1.88 6.47 2.86
C PHE A 106 -0.72 6.08 3.77
N VAL A 107 -0.92 5.16 4.73
CA VAL A 107 0.16 4.66 5.58
C VAL A 107 1.30 4.09 4.73
N MET A 108 0.98 3.26 3.72
CA MET A 108 1.99 2.73 2.82
C MET A 108 2.66 3.82 1.98
N ALA A 109 1.92 4.84 1.53
CA ALA A 109 2.50 5.97 0.80
C ALA A 109 3.45 6.80 1.67
N LEU A 110 3.06 7.09 2.92
CA LEU A 110 3.84 7.91 3.85
C LEU A 110 5.10 7.20 4.36
N LYS A 111 5.09 5.86 4.43
CA LYS A 111 6.29 5.07 4.72
C LYS A 111 7.37 5.25 3.65
N ILE A 112 6.97 5.37 2.39
CA ILE A 112 7.87 5.59 1.25
C ILE A 112 8.30 7.05 1.19
N ASN A 113 7.33 7.98 1.26
CA ASN A 113 7.58 9.41 1.23
C ASN A 113 6.72 10.14 2.29
N PRO A 114 7.30 10.54 3.44
CA PRO A 114 6.56 11.18 4.53
C PRO A 114 6.07 12.60 4.19
N ASN A 115 6.66 13.22 3.16
CA ASN A 115 6.32 14.56 2.69
C ASN A 115 5.29 14.55 1.55
N ILE A 116 4.77 13.37 1.18
CA ILE A 116 3.79 13.28 0.11
C ILE A 116 2.50 14.02 0.46
N LYS A 117 1.94 14.68 -0.55
CA LYS A 117 0.68 15.43 -0.48
C LYS A 117 -0.35 14.85 -1.43
N ILE A 118 -1.62 15.06 -1.09
CA ILE A 118 -2.74 14.80 -1.98
C ILE A 118 -2.59 15.66 -3.25
N THR A 119 -3.08 15.16 -4.38
CA THR A 119 -3.07 15.94 -5.62
C THR A 119 -4.16 17.00 -5.54
N PRO A 120 -3.87 18.30 -5.78
CA PRO A 120 -4.86 19.36 -5.56
C PRO A 120 -6.21 19.14 -6.27
N HIS A 121 -6.19 18.51 -7.44
CA HIS A 121 -7.40 18.26 -8.24
C HIS A 121 -8.32 17.15 -7.74
N ILE A 122 -7.91 16.38 -6.72
CA ILE A 122 -8.73 15.33 -6.10
C ILE A 122 -8.81 15.50 -4.58
N GLU A 123 -8.32 16.62 -4.08
CA GLU A 123 -8.31 16.91 -2.66
C GLU A 123 -9.74 17.18 -2.20
N THR A 124 -10.17 16.40 -1.20
CA THR A 124 -11.44 16.58 -0.51
C THR A 124 -11.17 16.59 0.99
N PRO A 125 -12.02 17.24 1.81
CA PRO A 125 -11.85 17.26 3.26
C PRO A 125 -11.72 15.85 3.86
N GLU A 126 -12.56 14.92 3.42
CA GLU A 126 -12.52 13.52 3.85
C GLU A 126 -11.18 12.83 3.53
N LEU A 127 -10.60 13.16 2.37
CA LEU A 127 -9.33 12.59 1.94
C LEU A 127 -8.17 13.16 2.74
N VAL A 128 -8.20 14.46 3.07
CA VAL A 128 -7.24 15.13 3.95
C VAL A 128 -7.29 14.51 5.35
N GLU A 129 -8.47 14.37 5.93
CA GLU A 129 -8.66 13.74 7.24
C GLU A 129 -8.15 12.30 7.29
N ALA A 130 -8.34 11.54 6.21
CA ALA A 130 -7.82 10.18 6.12
C ALA A 130 -6.28 10.15 6.02
N MET A 131 -5.67 11.10 5.30
CA MET A 131 -4.21 11.21 5.25
C MET A 131 -3.64 11.66 6.61
N ASP A 132 -4.32 12.57 7.31
CA ASP A 132 -3.93 12.98 8.67
C ASP A 132 -4.07 11.84 9.67
N ALA A 133 -5.14 11.05 9.60
CA ALA A 133 -5.27 9.84 10.40
C ALA A 133 -4.14 8.84 10.12
N ALA A 134 -3.74 8.69 8.85
CA ALA A 134 -2.60 7.86 8.48
C ALA A 134 -1.28 8.40 9.02
N ARG A 135 -1.06 9.73 9.03
CA ARG A 135 0.11 10.38 9.64
C ARG A 135 0.20 10.06 11.13
N VAL A 136 -0.90 10.21 11.86
CA VAL A 136 -0.97 9.89 13.30
C VAL A 136 -0.64 8.41 13.55
N GLN A 137 -1.13 7.49 12.72
CA GLN A 137 -0.85 6.06 12.88
C GLN A 137 0.63 5.68 12.77
N ILE A 138 1.43 6.47 12.06
CA ILE A 138 2.88 6.24 11.92
C ILE A 138 3.72 7.23 12.74
N GLY A 139 3.10 7.98 13.66
CA GLY A 139 3.78 8.94 14.53
C GLY A 139 4.23 10.23 13.85
N LEU A 140 3.73 10.52 12.64
CA LEU A 140 3.94 11.82 12.00
C LEU A 140 2.89 12.83 12.49
N ALA A 141 3.28 14.10 12.59
CA ALA A 141 2.33 15.17 12.83
C ALA A 141 1.33 15.27 11.67
N ALA A 142 0.05 15.46 12.00
CA ALA A 142 -0.98 15.82 11.02
C ALA A 142 -0.55 17.10 10.29
N ALA A 143 -0.78 17.17 8.98
CA ALA A 143 -0.32 18.29 8.17
C ALA A 143 -1.10 19.59 8.44
N GLY A 144 -2.20 19.51 9.19
CA GLY A 144 -3.07 20.60 9.58
C GLY A 144 -2.89 21.08 11.03
N LYS A 145 -1.87 21.91 11.27
CA LYS A 145 -2.00 23.07 12.17
C LYS A 145 -1.55 24.31 11.41
N LYS A 146 -2.43 24.80 10.54
CA LYS A 146 -2.57 26.23 10.30
C LYS A 146 -3.77 26.66 11.12
N ASP A 147 -3.61 27.77 11.81
CA ASP A 147 -4.46 28.29 12.87
C ASP A 147 -5.96 28.18 12.56
N ALA A 148 -6.64 27.30 13.29
CA ALA A 148 -8.08 27.37 13.46
C ALA A 148 -8.37 28.52 14.42
N VAL A 149 -8.45 29.73 13.86
CA VAL A 149 -9.21 30.83 14.47
C VAL A 149 -10.69 30.54 14.20
N ASP A 150 -11.43 30.41 15.28
CA ASP A 150 -12.87 30.59 15.47
C ASP A 150 -13.86 30.03 14.42
N GLY A 151 -14.62 29.04 14.88
CA GLY A 151 -16.09 29.12 14.83
C GLY A 151 -16.78 28.71 13.54
N ALA A 152 -17.23 27.45 13.48
CA ALA A 152 -18.62 27.10 13.14
C ALA A 152 -18.79 25.57 13.16
N ALA A 153 -19.46 25.08 14.21
CA ALA A 153 -20.16 23.80 14.18
C ALA A 153 -21.43 23.94 13.31
N PRO A 154 -22.09 22.83 12.93
CA PRO A 154 -22.35 22.43 11.56
C PRO A 154 -23.64 23.02 10.98
N ALA A 155 -23.63 23.40 9.70
CA ALA A 155 -24.87 23.61 8.95
C ALA A 155 -25.44 22.24 8.54
N PRO A 156 -26.72 21.96 8.85
CA PRO A 156 -27.35 20.66 8.65
C PRO A 156 -27.50 20.30 7.17
N ALA A 157 -27.37 19.00 6.89
CA ALA A 157 -27.72 18.40 5.62
C ALA A 157 -29.15 18.82 5.19
N PRO A 158 -29.38 19.20 3.92
CA PRO A 158 -30.72 19.18 3.38
C PRO A 158 -31.17 17.71 3.28
N ALA A 159 -32.01 17.33 4.25
CA ALA A 159 -32.90 16.20 4.14
C ALA A 159 -33.78 16.38 2.90
N VAL A 160 -33.57 15.55 1.88
CA VAL A 160 -34.60 15.34 0.86
C VAL A 160 -35.48 14.21 1.39
N GLU A 161 -36.73 14.59 1.61
CA GLU A 161 -37.81 13.77 2.11
C GLU A 161 -38.07 12.50 1.27
N PRO A 162 -38.61 11.45 1.91
CA PRO A 162 -38.91 10.17 1.28
C PRO A 162 -40.19 10.27 0.44
N ALA A 163 -40.10 10.00 -0.86
CA ALA A 163 -41.28 9.73 -1.68
C ALA A 163 -41.70 8.26 -1.49
N ALA A 164 -42.74 8.07 -0.68
CA ALA A 164 -43.50 6.83 -0.63
C ALA A 164 -44.42 6.70 -1.87
N GLU A 165 -44.27 5.56 -2.54
CA GLU A 165 -45.35 4.62 -2.89
C GLU A 165 -46.63 5.12 -3.58
N VAL A 166 -46.84 4.73 -4.85
CA VAL A 166 -48.17 4.27 -5.34
C VAL A 166 -48.02 3.14 -6.38
N ALA A 167 -48.44 1.94 -5.95
CA ALA A 167 -49.21 0.90 -6.64
C ALA A 167 -48.75 0.29 -7.99
N ALA A 168 -48.48 -1.02 -7.93
CA ALA A 168 -48.77 -2.02 -8.97
C ALA A 168 -50.31 -2.19 -9.15
N PRO A 169 -50.86 -2.84 -10.21
CA PRO A 169 -50.75 -4.30 -10.38
C PRO A 169 -50.83 -4.85 -11.83
N THR A 170 -50.39 -6.10 -12.03
CA THR A 170 -51.11 -7.25 -12.68
C THR A 170 -50.11 -8.39 -12.95
N SER A 171 -50.22 -9.53 -12.23
CA SER A 171 -50.79 -10.83 -12.67
C SER A 171 -50.19 -11.39 -13.97
N ARG A 172 -49.84 -12.67 -14.17
CA ARG A 172 -50.02 -13.93 -13.43
C ARG A 172 -49.36 -15.03 -14.28
N LYS A 173 -48.61 -15.96 -13.68
CA LYS A 173 -48.61 -17.44 -13.89
C LYS A 173 -47.33 -18.02 -13.29
N ALA A 174 -47.36 -18.65 -12.12
CA ALA A 174 -47.97 -19.94 -11.74
C ALA A 174 -47.05 -21.15 -12.00
N ARG A 175 -46.98 -21.99 -10.95
CA ARG A 175 -46.38 -23.34 -10.78
C ARG A 175 -44.91 -23.33 -10.35
N LYS A 176 -44.49 -23.99 -9.26
CA LYS A 176 -45.03 -25.20 -8.60
C LYS A 176 -44.54 -25.28 -7.14
N THR A 177 -45.44 -25.57 -6.22
CA THR A 177 -45.21 -25.97 -4.82
C THR A 177 -44.77 -27.43 -4.73
N VAL A 178 -43.75 -27.76 -3.92
CA VAL A 178 -43.57 -29.05 -3.22
C VAL A 178 -42.70 -28.77 -1.97
N ASP A 179 -43.35 -28.92 -0.82
CA ASP A 179 -42.93 -29.39 0.51
C ASP A 179 -41.74 -28.77 1.27
N ASP A 180 -42.09 -28.25 2.46
CA ASP A 180 -41.46 -28.51 3.76
C ASP A 180 -40.40 -29.63 3.76
N GLU A 181 -39.18 -29.29 4.18
CA GLU A 181 -38.52 -29.88 5.34
C GLU A 181 -37.16 -29.17 5.51
N GLU A 182 -36.96 -28.50 6.63
CA GLU A 182 -35.70 -27.86 7.02
C GLU A 182 -34.81 -28.90 7.72
N PRO A 183 -33.68 -29.35 7.13
CA PRO A 183 -32.67 -30.09 7.85
C PRO A 183 -31.60 -29.10 8.32
N SER A 184 -31.57 -28.93 9.64
CA SER A 184 -30.47 -28.33 10.41
C SER A 184 -29.06 -28.64 9.85
N PRO A 185 -28.12 -27.67 9.93
CA PRO A 185 -26.80 -27.83 9.36
C PRO A 185 -26.01 -28.95 10.07
N PRO A 186 -25.29 -29.83 9.35
CA PRO A 186 -24.38 -30.77 9.98
C PRO A 186 -23.19 -30.02 10.59
N SER A 187 -23.28 -29.76 11.89
CA SER A 187 -22.16 -29.60 12.80
C SER A 187 -21.25 -30.82 12.71
N LYS A 188 -20.26 -30.79 11.80
CA LYS A 188 -19.06 -31.66 11.75
C LYS A 188 -18.20 -31.28 10.53
N VAL A 189 -17.42 -30.22 10.65
CA VAL A 189 -16.23 -30.07 9.81
C VAL A 189 -15.19 -31.06 10.32
N LYS A 190 -15.09 -32.21 9.66
CA LYS A 190 -14.00 -33.20 9.84
C LYS A 190 -12.82 -32.84 8.94
N GLU A 191 -12.32 -31.62 9.07
CA GLU A 191 -11.02 -31.27 8.52
C GLU A 191 -10.16 -30.76 9.68
N PRO A 192 -9.10 -31.49 10.06
CA PRO A 192 -8.19 -31.02 11.07
C PRO A 192 -7.56 -29.73 10.56
N LEU A 193 -7.66 -28.71 11.40
CA LEU A 193 -6.89 -27.47 11.35
C LEU A 193 -5.48 -27.79 10.87
N PHE A 194 -5.12 -27.26 9.71
CA PHE A 194 -3.80 -27.36 9.13
C PHE A 194 -2.83 -26.69 10.11
N CYS A 195 -2.19 -27.50 10.96
CA CYS A 195 -1.11 -27.05 11.82
C CYS A 195 0.00 -26.46 10.93
N PRO A 196 0.56 -25.28 11.26
CA PRO A 196 1.82 -24.90 10.67
C PRO A 196 2.84 -25.99 10.99
N LEU A 197 3.33 -26.64 9.94
CA LEU A 197 4.50 -27.51 9.99
C LEU A 197 5.62 -26.75 10.71
N ALA A 198 6.04 -27.30 11.84
CA ALA A 198 7.20 -26.86 12.58
C ALA A 198 8.45 -27.07 11.72
N LEU A 199 8.85 -26.05 10.97
CA LEU A 199 10.17 -26.01 10.33
C LEU A 199 10.95 -24.71 10.55
N GLU A 200 10.48 -23.82 11.42
CA GLU A 200 11.34 -22.80 12.03
C GLU A 200 10.71 -22.27 13.33
N VAL A 201 10.76 -23.10 14.37
CA VAL A 201 10.61 -22.63 15.76
C VAL A 201 12.02 -22.64 16.37
N PRO A 202 12.58 -21.48 16.78
CA PRO A 202 13.83 -21.48 17.53
C PRO A 202 13.61 -22.28 18.83
N PRO A 203 14.58 -23.12 19.24
CA PRO A 203 14.44 -23.92 20.45
C PRO A 203 14.34 -22.97 21.65
N GLN A 204 13.42 -23.24 22.60
CA GLN A 204 13.28 -22.62 23.94
C GLN A 204 12.05 -21.72 24.23
N GLU A 205 10.85 -22.00 23.70
CA GLU A 205 9.63 -21.47 24.34
C GLU A 205 8.57 -22.56 24.60
N ASP A 206 8.37 -22.87 25.88
CA ASP A 206 7.30 -23.74 26.36
C ASP A 206 5.93 -23.04 26.21
N ILE A 207 5.09 -23.58 25.33
CA ILE A 207 3.73 -23.07 25.13
C ILE A 207 2.82 -23.68 26.21
N MET A 208 2.48 -22.89 27.22
CA MET A 208 1.50 -23.24 28.25
C MET A 208 0.07 -23.11 27.70
N VAL A 209 -0.54 -24.24 27.32
CA VAL A 209 -1.96 -24.28 26.93
C VAL A 209 -2.82 -24.42 28.19
N ARG A 210 -3.53 -23.36 28.57
CA ARG A 210 -4.56 -23.42 29.61
C ARG A 210 -5.88 -23.87 29.00
N CYS A 211 -6.33 -25.07 29.37
CA CYS A 211 -7.69 -25.50 29.06
C CYS A 211 -8.68 -24.68 29.89
N VAL A 212 -9.61 -24.02 29.22
CA VAL A 212 -10.82 -23.45 29.84
C VAL A 212 -11.83 -24.59 29.93
N THR A 213 -12.09 -25.06 31.14
CA THR A 213 -13.18 -25.99 31.46
C THR A 213 -14.50 -25.25 31.58
#